data_AF-A0A933GTM3-F1
#
_entry.id   AF-A0A933GTM3-F1
#
_cell.length_a   1.000
_cell.length_b   1.000
_cell.length_c   1.000
_cell.angle_alpha   90.00
_cell.angle_beta   90.00
_cell.angle_gamma   90.00
#
_symmetry.space_group_name_H-M   'P 1'
#
loop_
_entity.id
_entity.type
_entity.pdbx_description
1 polymer ?
#
loop_
_entity_poly.entity_id
_entity_poly.type
_entity_poly.pdbx_seq_one_letter_code
_entity_poly.pdbx_strand_id
1 'polypeptide(L)'
;PQRRAYYPGADRKYDLFLAAHPEARQLAKRAEGAIPWTLIEGVDPSRADDVVFNQEAWCAVLAETALPARDPGEYLEAAAQFANNRLWGTLSASVLVDPRTEARLGGRVDDAVARLRYGSVAVNHWSALAYGLVVTTWGAFPGHTLENVGSGIGFVHNTGMFERPQKSVVRGPFTVSPKPPWFATHRNAHHVARRIARFESDPAYWRVPAIALAALRG
;
A
#
# COMPACT_ATOMS: atom_id res chain seq x y z
N PRO A 1 -18.22 -3.54 -6.46
CA PRO A 1 -19.23 -2.79 -5.68
C PRO A 1 -18.75 -1.35 -5.49
N GLN A 2 -19.67 -0.38 -5.49
CA GLN A 2 -19.32 1.03 -5.23
C GLN A 2 -18.97 1.22 -3.76
N ARG A 3 -18.04 2.13 -3.46
CA ARG A 3 -17.61 2.40 -2.10
C ARG A 3 -18.33 3.64 -1.58
N ARG A 4 -18.90 3.53 -0.37
CA ARG A 4 -19.46 4.69 0.31
C ARG A 4 -18.39 5.76 0.50
N ALA A 5 -18.77 7.02 0.34
CA ALA A 5 -17.93 8.17 0.64
C ALA A 5 -17.77 8.29 2.17
N TYR A 6 -16.84 7.50 2.73
CA TYR A 6 -16.66 7.40 4.19
C TYR A 6 -16.03 8.65 4.79
N TYR A 7 -15.08 9.27 4.08
CA TYR A 7 -14.33 10.42 4.60
C TYR A 7 -15.10 11.73 4.38
N PRO A 8 -15.15 12.62 5.38
CA PRO A 8 -15.68 13.98 5.19
C PRO A 8 -14.99 14.69 4.02
N GLY A 9 -15.78 15.31 3.15
CA GLY A 9 -15.25 16.03 1.98
C GLY A 9 -14.75 15.16 0.83
N ALA A 10 -14.96 13.83 0.88
CA ALA A 10 -14.55 12.92 -0.20
C ALA A 10 -15.15 13.31 -1.56
N ASP A 11 -16.40 13.76 -1.61
CA ASP A 11 -17.04 14.24 -2.85
C ASP A 11 -16.32 15.45 -3.43
N ARG A 12 -15.99 16.45 -2.59
CA ARG A 12 -15.25 17.65 -3.02
C ARG A 12 -13.85 17.30 -3.51
N LYS A 13 -13.15 16.39 -2.82
CA LYS A 13 -11.84 15.89 -3.26
C LYS A 13 -11.97 15.16 -4.60
N TYR A 14 -12.96 14.30 -4.72
CA TYR A 14 -13.22 13.58 -5.96
C TYR A 14 -13.46 14.52 -7.15
N ASP A 15 -14.29 15.55 -6.97
CA ASP A 15 -14.57 16.55 -8.01
C ASP A 15 -13.32 17.35 -8.41
N LEU A 16 -12.45 17.65 -7.45
CA LEU A 16 -11.17 18.31 -7.70
C LEU A 16 -10.21 17.46 -8.55
N PHE A 17 -10.15 16.15 -8.31
CA PHE A 17 -9.35 15.24 -9.14
C PHE A 17 -9.94 15.08 -10.56
N LEU A 18 -11.27 14.98 -10.70
CA LEU A 18 -11.93 14.92 -12.01
C LEU A 18 -11.80 16.23 -12.80
N ALA A 19 -11.80 17.37 -12.12
CA ALA A 19 -11.59 18.66 -12.78
C ALA A 19 -10.15 18.79 -13.31
N ALA A 20 -9.16 18.25 -12.59
CA ALA A 20 -7.77 18.23 -13.03
C ALA A 20 -7.51 17.18 -14.14
N HIS A 21 -8.27 16.08 -14.12
CA HIS A 21 -8.15 14.95 -15.05
C HIS A 21 -9.51 14.60 -15.66
N PRO A 22 -10.05 15.41 -16.59
CA PRO A 22 -11.32 15.13 -17.25
C PRO A 22 -11.32 13.82 -18.06
N GLU A 23 -10.14 13.33 -18.43
CA GLU A 23 -9.90 12.05 -19.09
C GLU A 23 -10.01 10.83 -18.16
N ALA A 24 -10.17 11.04 -16.85
CA ALA A 24 -10.18 9.97 -15.87
C ALA A 24 -11.29 8.93 -16.14
N ARG A 25 -10.92 7.66 -16.07
CA ARG A 25 -11.82 6.54 -16.32
C ARG A 25 -12.61 6.18 -15.08
N GLN A 26 -13.90 6.49 -15.08
CA GLN A 26 -14.84 6.07 -14.04
C GLN A 26 -15.38 4.66 -14.33
N LEU A 27 -15.18 3.73 -13.40
CA LEU A 27 -15.55 2.31 -13.54
C LEU A 27 -16.99 2.00 -13.08
N ALA A 28 -17.73 3.01 -12.64
CA ALA A 28 -19.15 2.94 -12.30
C ALA A 28 -19.78 4.35 -12.38
N LYS A 29 -21.12 4.43 -12.41
CA LYS A 29 -21.84 5.70 -12.35
C LYS A 29 -21.86 6.23 -10.92
N ARG A 30 -21.60 7.52 -10.70
CA ARG A 30 -21.74 8.13 -9.36
C ARG A 30 -23.16 7.92 -8.81
N ALA A 31 -23.27 7.66 -7.52
CA ALA A 31 -24.53 7.46 -6.82
C ALA A 31 -24.52 8.25 -5.51
N GLU A 32 -25.69 8.55 -4.97
CA GLU A 32 -25.81 9.27 -3.71
C GLU A 32 -25.06 8.54 -2.57
N GLY A 33 -24.17 9.26 -1.88
CA GLY A 33 -23.35 8.72 -0.80
C GLY A 33 -22.25 7.74 -1.25
N ALA A 34 -22.00 7.58 -2.55
CA ALA A 34 -20.99 6.67 -3.08
C ALA A 34 -20.16 7.27 -4.21
N ILE A 35 -18.83 7.10 -4.11
CA ILE A 35 -17.87 7.55 -5.13
C ILE A 35 -17.46 6.35 -5.98
N PRO A 36 -17.52 6.46 -7.32
CA PRO A 36 -17.12 5.36 -8.19
C PRO A 36 -15.60 5.20 -8.19
N TRP A 37 -15.15 3.96 -8.36
CA TRP A 37 -13.72 3.69 -8.63
C TRP A 37 -13.31 4.42 -9.89
N THR A 38 -12.24 5.20 -9.79
CA THR A 38 -11.76 6.08 -10.86
C THR A 38 -10.27 5.90 -11.04
N LEU A 39 -9.85 5.73 -12.29
CA LEU A 39 -8.46 5.56 -12.68
C LEU A 39 -8.03 6.77 -13.52
N ILE A 40 -6.94 7.42 -13.11
CA ILE A 40 -6.26 8.46 -13.88
C ILE A 40 -5.00 7.80 -14.44
N GLU A 41 -4.92 7.66 -15.77
CA GLU A 41 -3.85 6.92 -16.45
C GLU A 41 -2.84 7.90 -17.06
N GLY A 42 -1.57 7.50 -17.13
CA GLY A 42 -0.56 8.25 -17.88
C GLY A 42 -0.28 9.67 -17.40
N VAL A 43 -0.33 9.93 -16.09
CA VAL A 43 0.04 11.24 -15.54
C VAL A 43 1.52 11.52 -15.84
N ASP A 44 1.80 12.68 -16.43
CA ASP A 44 3.16 13.10 -16.77
C ASP A 44 4.02 13.32 -15.51
N PRO A 45 5.12 12.57 -15.30
CA PRO A 45 5.97 12.70 -14.12
C PRO A 45 6.69 14.06 -14.00
N SER A 46 6.71 14.87 -15.06
CA SER A 46 7.30 16.21 -15.06
C SER A 46 6.37 17.29 -14.52
N ARG A 47 5.05 17.03 -14.47
CA ARG A 47 4.04 17.96 -13.94
C ARG A 47 4.03 17.96 -12.41
N ALA A 48 5.08 18.54 -11.82
CA ALA A 48 5.32 18.49 -10.39
C ALA A 48 4.22 19.17 -9.54
N ASP A 49 3.39 20.03 -10.13
CA ASP A 49 2.26 20.72 -9.50
C ASP A 49 0.93 19.96 -9.64
N ASP A 50 0.94 18.80 -10.31
CA ASP A 50 -0.26 17.99 -10.49
C ASP A 50 -0.85 17.55 -9.14
N VAL A 51 -2.18 17.57 -9.05
CA VAL A 51 -2.93 17.26 -7.84
C VAL A 51 -2.65 15.86 -7.33
N VAL A 52 -2.41 14.90 -8.24
CA VAL A 52 -2.16 13.50 -7.87
C VAL A 52 -0.84 13.31 -7.12
N PHE A 53 0.12 14.22 -7.30
CA PHE A 53 1.41 14.17 -6.62
C PHE A 53 1.43 14.98 -5.32
N ASN A 54 0.53 15.94 -5.16
CA ASN A 54 0.59 16.92 -4.06
C ASN A 54 -0.56 16.82 -3.05
N GLN A 55 -1.59 16.02 -3.34
CA GLN A 55 -2.74 15.89 -2.45
C GLN A 55 -3.18 14.45 -2.30
N GLU A 56 -3.52 14.10 -1.07
CA GLU A 56 -4.23 12.84 -0.81
C GLU A 56 -5.69 12.94 -1.24
N ALA A 57 -6.14 11.93 -1.99
CA ALA A 57 -7.50 11.89 -2.55
C ALA A 57 -8.57 11.54 -1.50
N TRP A 58 -8.24 10.71 -0.50
CA TRP A 58 -9.18 10.19 0.51
C TRP A 58 -10.50 9.62 -0.04
N CYS A 59 -10.48 9.14 -1.28
CA CYS A 59 -11.64 8.59 -1.97
C CYS A 59 -11.21 7.49 -2.97
N ALA A 60 -12.13 7.01 -3.80
CA ALA A 60 -11.91 5.86 -4.69
C ALA A 60 -11.18 6.25 -5.99
N VAL A 61 -10.06 6.97 -5.89
CA VAL A 61 -9.21 7.40 -7.01
C VAL A 61 -7.87 6.67 -6.95
N LEU A 62 -7.42 6.17 -8.08
CA LEU A 62 -6.06 5.67 -8.30
C LEU A 62 -5.47 6.44 -9.48
N ALA A 63 -4.22 6.89 -9.34
CA ALA A 63 -3.46 7.50 -10.43
C ALA A 63 -2.27 6.62 -10.82
N GLU A 64 -1.94 6.61 -12.10
CA GLU A 64 -0.84 5.87 -12.69
C GLU A 64 0.10 6.84 -13.41
N THR A 65 1.40 6.68 -13.17
CA THR A 65 2.47 7.45 -13.79
C THR A 65 3.48 6.49 -14.38
N ALA A 66 3.64 6.51 -15.70
CA ALA A 66 4.69 5.77 -16.38
C ALA A 66 6.02 6.54 -16.25
N LEU A 67 7.09 5.84 -15.89
CA LEU A 67 8.42 6.41 -15.79
C LEU A 67 9.30 5.87 -16.94
N PRO A 68 10.01 6.74 -17.68
CA PRO A 68 10.92 6.29 -18.72
C PRO A 68 12.10 5.54 -18.11
N ALA A 69 12.33 4.32 -18.58
CA ALA A 69 13.48 3.50 -18.21
C ALA A 69 13.79 2.49 -19.32
N ARG A 70 15.07 2.16 -19.51
CA ARG A 70 15.54 1.22 -20.55
C ARG A 70 15.45 -0.23 -20.09
N ASP A 71 15.57 -0.45 -18.78
CA ASP A 71 15.50 -1.77 -18.17
C ASP A 71 14.88 -1.71 -16.76
N PRO A 72 14.48 -2.85 -16.17
CA PRO A 72 13.85 -2.88 -14.85
C PRO A 72 14.72 -2.35 -13.71
N GLY A 73 16.04 -2.43 -13.81
CA GLY A 73 16.96 -1.92 -12.79
C GLY A 73 16.98 -0.39 -12.80
N GLU A 74 17.07 0.21 -13.98
CA GLU A 74 16.91 1.66 -14.15
C GLU A 74 15.52 2.13 -13.71
N TYR A 75 14.47 1.35 -14.03
CA TYR A 75 13.11 1.65 -13.60
C TYR A 75 12.98 1.68 -12.07
N LEU A 76 13.51 0.69 -11.35
CA LEU A 76 13.44 0.66 -9.88
C LEU A 76 14.15 1.86 -9.25
N GLU A 77 15.30 2.25 -9.79
CA GLU A 77 16.02 3.43 -9.32
C GLU A 77 15.23 4.71 -9.59
N ALA A 78 14.72 4.90 -10.81
CA ALA A 78 13.90 6.04 -11.18
C ALA A 78 12.61 6.11 -10.34
N ALA A 79 11.94 4.98 -10.12
CA ALA A 79 10.73 4.88 -9.31
C ALA A 79 10.99 5.24 -7.85
N ALA A 80 12.09 4.76 -7.25
CA ALA A 80 12.44 5.12 -5.88
C ALA A 80 12.76 6.62 -5.76
N GLN A 81 13.48 7.20 -6.72
CA GLN A 81 13.77 8.64 -6.76
C GLN A 81 12.50 9.47 -6.95
N PHE A 82 11.63 9.07 -7.87
CA PHE A 82 10.36 9.73 -8.14
C PHE A 82 9.47 9.70 -6.90
N ALA A 83 9.26 8.52 -6.31
CA ALA A 83 8.47 8.37 -5.09
C ALA A 83 8.98 9.27 -3.96
N ASN A 84 10.29 9.26 -3.74
CA ASN A 84 10.95 10.02 -2.67
C ASN A 84 10.92 11.54 -2.83
N ASN A 85 10.87 12.05 -4.06
CA ASN A 85 11.11 13.47 -4.35
C ASN A 85 9.91 14.16 -5.01
N ARG A 86 8.91 13.41 -5.51
CA ARG A 86 7.73 13.95 -6.18
C ARG A 86 6.43 13.64 -5.48
N LEU A 87 6.28 12.45 -4.89
CA LEU A 87 5.02 12.05 -4.27
C LEU A 87 4.87 12.64 -2.87
N TRP A 88 3.69 13.18 -2.58
CA TRP A 88 3.32 13.61 -1.25
C TRP A 88 3.05 12.42 -0.34
N GLY A 89 3.63 12.46 0.86
CA GLY A 89 3.47 11.43 1.87
C GLY A 89 4.54 10.34 1.83
N THR A 90 4.77 9.74 2.99
CA THR A 90 5.87 8.79 3.27
C THR A 90 5.41 7.64 4.18
N LEU A 91 4.10 7.43 4.30
CA LEU A 91 3.55 6.40 5.18
C LEU A 91 3.95 5.00 4.71
N SER A 92 3.65 4.68 3.46
CA SER A 92 3.86 3.33 2.96
C SER A 92 4.05 3.24 1.45
N ALA A 93 4.80 2.25 0.99
CA ALA A 93 5.00 1.91 -0.41
C ALA A 93 4.90 0.40 -0.63
N SER A 94 4.42 0.00 -1.81
CA SER A 94 4.43 -1.40 -2.28
C SER A 94 5.26 -1.51 -3.54
N VAL A 95 6.24 -2.41 -3.55
CA VAL A 95 7.06 -2.78 -4.71
C VAL A 95 6.57 -4.12 -5.22
N LEU A 96 6.20 -4.20 -6.49
CA LEU A 96 5.79 -5.45 -7.14
C LEU A 96 6.89 -5.87 -8.12
N VAL A 97 7.39 -7.09 -7.97
CA VAL A 97 8.45 -7.64 -8.81
C VAL A 97 8.24 -9.16 -8.96
N ASP A 98 8.23 -9.64 -10.21
CA ASP A 98 8.12 -11.08 -10.46
C ASP A 98 9.44 -11.80 -10.13
N PRO A 99 9.40 -13.10 -9.75
CA PRO A 99 10.59 -13.81 -9.29
C PRO A 99 11.74 -13.89 -10.31
N ARG A 100 11.44 -13.89 -11.62
CA ARG A 100 12.49 -13.96 -12.66
C ARG A 100 13.19 -12.62 -12.78
N THR A 101 12.44 -11.52 -12.73
CA THR A 101 13.02 -10.18 -12.72
C THR A 101 13.80 -9.93 -11.43
N GLU A 102 13.26 -10.31 -10.27
CA GLU A 102 13.96 -10.21 -8.98
C GLU A 102 15.30 -10.95 -9.00
N ALA A 103 15.31 -12.21 -9.47
CA ALA A 103 16.55 -12.99 -9.60
C ALA A 103 17.56 -12.34 -10.56
N ARG A 104 17.10 -11.78 -11.69
CA ARG A 104 17.96 -11.07 -12.65
C ARG A 104 18.55 -9.77 -12.07
N LEU A 105 17.79 -9.07 -11.24
CA LEU A 105 18.19 -7.80 -10.64
C LEU A 105 19.09 -7.99 -9.41
N GLY A 106 19.03 -9.15 -8.76
CA GLY A 106 19.81 -9.45 -7.56
C GLY A 106 19.56 -8.43 -6.45
N GLY A 107 20.65 -7.93 -5.84
CA GLY A 107 20.57 -6.95 -4.74
C GLY A 107 19.92 -5.61 -5.11
N ARG A 108 19.69 -5.31 -6.39
CA ARG A 108 19.10 -4.01 -6.81
C ARG A 108 17.67 -3.80 -6.29
N VAL A 109 16.91 -4.87 -6.05
CA VAL A 109 15.60 -4.76 -5.40
C VAL A 109 15.75 -4.31 -3.96
N ASP A 110 16.71 -4.89 -3.23
CA ASP A 110 16.99 -4.52 -1.84
C ASP A 110 17.55 -3.09 -1.76
N ASP A 111 18.40 -2.68 -2.71
CA ASP A 111 18.89 -1.30 -2.82
C ASP A 111 17.74 -0.31 -3.02
N ALA A 112 16.78 -0.62 -3.90
CA ALA A 112 15.62 0.22 -4.12
C ALA A 112 14.73 0.32 -2.86
N VAL A 113 14.48 -0.81 -2.18
CA VAL A 113 13.75 -0.86 -0.90
C VAL A 113 14.47 -0.06 0.19
N ALA A 114 15.80 -0.14 0.25
CA ALA A 114 16.62 0.62 1.18
C ALA A 114 16.52 2.13 0.91
N ARG A 115 16.54 2.55 -0.38
CA ARG A 115 16.43 3.96 -0.80
C ARG A 115 15.05 4.57 -0.58
N LEU A 116 13.96 3.80 -0.65
CA LEU A 116 12.60 4.30 -0.46
C LEU A 116 12.42 4.91 0.95
N ARG A 117 12.16 6.20 1.05
CA ARG A 117 11.94 6.93 2.31
C ARG A 117 10.48 6.83 2.74
N TYR A 118 10.03 5.59 2.95
CA TYR A 118 8.69 5.26 3.44
C TYR A 118 8.81 4.43 4.72
N GLY A 119 7.95 4.69 5.71
CA GLY A 119 8.03 4.02 7.01
C GLY A 119 7.53 2.57 6.97
N SER A 120 6.78 2.17 5.94
CA SER A 120 6.44 0.77 5.66
C SER A 120 6.63 0.46 4.18
N VAL A 121 7.49 -0.50 3.86
CA VAL A 121 7.69 -0.96 2.47
C VAL A 121 7.30 -2.43 2.38
N ALA A 122 6.38 -2.77 1.49
CA ALA A 122 6.07 -4.16 1.19
C ALA A 122 6.58 -4.57 -0.18
N VAL A 123 7.24 -5.72 -0.27
CA VAL A 123 7.63 -6.35 -1.53
C VAL A 123 6.63 -7.46 -1.82
N ASN A 124 5.99 -7.38 -2.98
CA ASN A 124 4.98 -8.32 -3.48
C ASN A 124 3.72 -8.45 -2.62
N HIS A 125 3.48 -7.44 -1.78
CA HIS A 125 2.37 -7.43 -0.84
C HIS A 125 1.79 -6.02 -0.69
N TRP A 126 0.56 -5.96 -0.17
CA TRP A 126 -0.05 -4.71 0.24
C TRP A 126 0.68 -4.16 1.47
N SER A 127 1.15 -2.93 1.39
CA SER A 127 1.95 -2.28 2.43
C SER A 127 1.28 -2.25 3.81
N ALA A 128 -0.05 -2.17 3.88
CA ALA A 128 -0.79 -2.17 5.14
C ALA A 128 -0.71 -3.49 5.93
N LEU A 129 -0.13 -4.55 5.36
CA LEU A 129 0.22 -5.73 6.14
C LEU A 129 1.21 -5.40 7.26
N ALA A 130 2.10 -4.41 7.07
CA ALA A 130 2.97 -3.91 8.13
C ALA A 130 2.18 -3.30 9.31
N TYR A 131 0.99 -2.75 9.08
CA TYR A 131 0.10 -2.37 10.18
C TYR A 131 -0.50 -3.61 10.84
N GLY A 132 -1.07 -4.52 10.03
CA GLY A 132 -1.81 -5.68 10.51
C GLY A 132 -0.97 -6.72 11.28
N LEU A 133 0.34 -6.76 11.08
CA LEU A 133 1.23 -7.68 11.80
C LEU A 133 1.44 -7.30 13.27
N VAL A 134 1.20 -6.03 13.66
CA VAL A 134 1.34 -5.50 15.03
C VAL A 134 2.76 -5.61 15.64
N VAL A 135 3.67 -6.37 15.04
CA VAL A 135 5.08 -6.45 15.45
C VAL A 135 5.95 -5.38 14.79
N THR A 136 5.61 -5.02 13.55
CA THR A 136 6.29 -4.01 12.73
C THR A 136 5.84 -2.62 13.11
N THR A 137 6.73 -1.64 12.99
CA THR A 137 6.39 -0.22 13.15
C THR A 137 5.47 0.23 12.01
N TRP A 138 4.49 1.08 12.32
CA TRP A 138 3.66 1.76 11.33
C TRP A 138 3.63 3.26 11.59
N GLY A 139 4.20 4.03 10.66
CA GLY A 139 4.37 5.48 10.74
C GLY A 139 5.09 6.00 9.52
N ALA A 140 5.32 7.31 9.46
CA ALA A 140 6.09 7.92 8.38
C ALA A 140 7.58 7.56 8.46
N PHE A 141 8.29 7.70 7.34
CA PHE A 141 9.75 7.72 7.38
C PHE A 141 10.24 8.94 8.19
N PRO A 142 11.32 8.82 9.00
CA PRO A 142 11.84 9.94 9.78
C PRO A 142 12.21 11.17 8.94
N GLY A 143 11.81 12.36 9.39
CA GLY A 143 12.18 13.64 8.74
C GLY A 143 11.13 14.76 8.83
N HIS A 144 9.88 14.44 9.18
CA HIS A 144 8.82 15.45 9.37
C HIS A 144 9.00 16.25 10.66
N THR A 145 8.44 17.46 10.71
CA THR A 145 8.46 18.35 11.89
C THR A 145 7.05 18.61 12.40
N LEU A 146 6.90 19.35 13.51
CA LEU A 146 5.58 19.74 14.00
C LEU A 146 4.89 20.75 13.07
N GLU A 147 5.66 21.59 12.37
CA GLU A 147 5.17 22.57 11.42
C GLU A 147 4.78 21.93 10.08
N ASN A 148 5.41 20.80 9.74
CA ASN A 148 5.11 20.01 8.55
C ASN A 148 5.07 18.52 8.91
N VAL A 149 3.92 18.09 9.45
CA VAL A 149 3.75 16.74 9.98
C VAL A 149 3.70 15.65 8.91
N GLY A 150 3.42 16.00 7.65
CA GLY A 150 3.37 15.05 6.55
C GLY A 150 2.51 13.81 6.86
N SER A 151 3.14 12.62 6.79
CA SER A 151 2.49 11.34 7.13
C SER A 151 2.57 10.97 8.63
N GLY A 152 3.13 11.84 9.47
CA GLY A 152 3.33 11.65 10.90
C GLY A 152 4.77 11.87 11.35
N ILE A 153 4.95 12.12 12.65
CA ILE A 153 6.26 12.29 13.31
C ILE A 153 6.61 11.13 14.27
N GLY A 154 5.74 10.13 14.35
CA GLY A 154 5.89 8.96 15.20
C GLY A 154 5.37 7.70 14.52
N PHE A 155 5.36 6.62 15.27
CA PHE A 155 4.87 5.32 14.81
C PHE A 155 4.09 4.62 15.92
N VAL A 156 3.19 3.74 15.53
CA VAL A 156 2.56 2.77 16.42
C VAL A 156 3.26 1.41 16.31
N HIS A 157 2.90 0.47 17.20
CA HIS A 157 3.48 -0.87 17.30
C HIS A 157 4.95 -0.82 17.76
N ASN A 158 5.87 -1.58 17.14
CA ASN A 158 7.27 -1.75 17.57
C ASN A 158 7.48 -2.76 18.72
N THR A 159 6.96 -3.98 18.56
CA THR A 159 7.16 -5.06 19.54
C THR A 159 8.65 -5.36 19.80
N GLY A 160 9.52 -5.13 18.81
CA GLY A 160 10.98 -5.29 18.94
C GLY A 160 11.67 -4.19 19.73
N MET A 161 10.97 -3.13 20.14
CA MET A 161 11.51 -1.99 20.92
C MET A 161 12.73 -1.33 20.27
N PHE A 162 12.77 -1.28 18.94
CA PHE A 162 13.83 -0.55 18.24
C PHE A 162 13.74 0.93 18.60
N GLU A 163 14.85 1.54 19.01
CA GLU A 163 14.90 2.92 19.49
C GLU A 163 14.54 3.93 18.38
N ARG A 164 15.12 3.73 17.18
CA ARG A 164 15.03 4.67 16.06
C ARG A 164 14.73 3.96 14.73
N PRO A 165 13.58 3.29 14.61
CA PRO A 165 13.22 2.58 13.39
C PRO A 165 13.01 3.58 12.25
N GLN A 166 13.66 3.36 11.11
CA GLN A 166 13.43 4.16 9.91
C GLN A 166 12.25 3.63 9.08
N LYS A 167 12.11 2.30 9.03
CA LYS A 167 11.07 1.61 8.27
C LYS A 167 10.88 0.18 8.74
N SER A 168 9.71 -0.38 8.44
CA SER A 168 9.46 -1.82 8.44
C SER A 168 9.39 -2.34 7.01
N VAL A 169 10.00 -3.50 6.74
CA VAL A 169 9.94 -4.16 5.42
C VAL A 169 9.21 -5.50 5.55
N VAL A 170 8.17 -5.69 4.74
CA VAL A 170 7.41 -6.95 4.66
C VAL A 170 7.58 -7.54 3.27
N ARG A 171 8.16 -8.74 3.16
CA ARG A 171 8.37 -9.43 1.87
C ARG A 171 7.57 -10.72 1.83
N GLY A 172 7.02 -11.03 0.66
CA GLY A 172 6.41 -12.32 0.37
C GLY A 172 6.47 -12.64 -1.12
N PRO A 173 5.85 -13.75 -1.55
CA PRO A 173 5.90 -14.18 -2.94
C PRO A 173 4.98 -13.32 -3.83
N PHE A 174 5.36 -13.15 -5.10
CA PHE A 174 4.56 -12.41 -6.11
C PHE A 174 3.14 -12.99 -6.26
N THR A 175 3.02 -14.32 -6.18
CA THR A 175 1.75 -15.04 -6.12
C THR A 175 1.72 -15.88 -4.85
N VAL A 176 0.66 -15.69 -4.03
CA VAL A 176 0.54 -16.36 -2.74
C VAL A 176 -0.47 -17.51 -2.85
N SER A 177 -0.07 -18.69 -2.37
CA SER A 177 -0.94 -19.86 -2.22
C SER A 177 -0.73 -20.48 -0.84
N PRO A 178 -1.80 -20.78 -0.08
CA PRO A 178 -3.22 -20.54 -0.40
C PRO A 178 -3.56 -19.05 -0.46
N LYS A 179 -4.72 -18.71 -1.02
CA LYS A 179 -5.15 -17.31 -1.14
C LYS A 179 -5.13 -16.66 0.25
N PRO A 180 -4.59 -15.45 0.40
CA PRO A 180 -4.53 -14.82 1.71
C PRO A 180 -5.91 -14.40 2.25
N PRO A 181 -6.16 -14.50 3.57
CA PRO A 181 -7.45 -14.17 4.17
C PRO A 181 -7.76 -12.67 4.17
N TRP A 182 -6.78 -11.80 3.96
CA TRP A 182 -6.97 -10.35 3.82
C TRP A 182 -7.35 -9.92 2.39
N PHE A 183 -7.43 -10.85 1.43
CA PHE A 183 -7.91 -10.54 0.09
C PHE A 183 -9.43 -10.38 0.12
N ALA A 184 -9.95 -9.30 -0.46
CA ALA A 184 -11.39 -9.06 -0.55
C ALA A 184 -12.17 -10.18 -1.26
N THR A 185 -11.47 -11.04 -2.02
CA THR A 185 -12.02 -12.18 -2.77
C THR A 185 -11.88 -13.53 -2.05
N HIS A 186 -11.34 -13.54 -0.82
CA HIS A 186 -11.23 -14.76 -0.02
C HIS A 186 -12.57 -15.08 0.67
N ARG A 187 -13.32 -16.02 0.10
CA ARG A 187 -14.72 -16.30 0.51
C ARG A 187 -14.85 -16.75 1.96
N ASN A 188 -13.81 -17.40 2.49
CA ASN A 188 -13.80 -17.96 3.83
C ASN A 188 -13.08 -17.08 4.89
N ALA A 189 -12.82 -15.80 4.58
CA ALA A 189 -11.94 -14.93 5.38
C ALA A 189 -12.45 -14.74 6.81
N HIS A 190 -13.76 -14.52 6.98
CA HIS A 190 -14.41 -14.36 8.29
C HIS A 190 -14.27 -15.61 9.19
N HIS A 191 -14.28 -16.80 8.59
CA HIS A 191 -14.05 -18.06 9.30
C HIS A 191 -12.58 -18.27 9.69
N VAL A 192 -11.64 -17.82 8.86
CA VAL A 192 -10.21 -17.79 9.18
C VAL A 192 -9.96 -16.82 10.33
N ALA A 193 -10.46 -15.58 10.22
CA ALA A 193 -10.32 -14.54 11.25
C ALA A 193 -10.85 -15.00 12.62
N ARG A 194 -12.04 -15.60 12.68
CA ARG A 194 -12.59 -16.12 13.94
C ARG A 194 -11.72 -17.22 14.58
N ARG A 195 -11.07 -18.06 13.76
CA ARG A 195 -10.21 -19.14 14.27
C ARG A 195 -8.85 -18.60 14.72
N ILE A 196 -8.27 -17.66 13.97
CA ILE A 196 -7.05 -16.96 14.38
C ILE A 196 -7.29 -16.23 15.70
N ALA A 197 -8.38 -15.46 15.82
CA ALA A 197 -8.71 -14.77 17.08
C ALA A 197 -8.80 -15.72 18.29
N ARG A 198 -9.37 -16.92 18.10
CA ARG A 198 -9.42 -17.95 19.15
C ARG A 198 -8.06 -18.55 19.48
N PHE A 199 -7.19 -18.69 18.49
CA PHE A 199 -5.84 -19.18 18.68
C PHE A 199 -4.98 -18.15 19.43
N GLU A 200 -5.07 -16.87 19.06
CA GLU A 200 -4.38 -15.79 19.78
C GLU A 200 -4.86 -15.65 21.23
N SER A 201 -6.15 -15.91 21.51
CA SER A 201 -6.68 -15.86 22.89
C SER A 201 -6.34 -17.08 23.76
N ASP A 202 -6.18 -18.25 23.14
CA ASP A 202 -5.89 -19.52 23.82
C ASP A 202 -5.01 -20.41 22.91
N PRO A 203 -3.70 -20.15 22.87
CA PRO A 203 -2.80 -20.80 21.93
C PRO A 203 -2.69 -22.30 22.18
N ALA A 204 -3.03 -23.08 21.17
CA ALA A 204 -2.86 -24.53 21.22
C ALA A 204 -2.60 -25.08 19.82
N TYR A 205 -1.59 -25.95 19.69
CA TYR A 205 -1.17 -26.52 18.40
C TYR A 205 -2.30 -27.23 17.67
N TRP A 206 -3.24 -27.86 18.38
CA TRP A 206 -4.39 -28.54 17.78
C TRP A 206 -5.40 -27.60 17.10
N ARG A 207 -5.34 -26.29 17.36
CA ARG A 207 -6.19 -25.28 16.68
C ARG A 207 -5.66 -24.92 15.28
N VAL A 208 -4.38 -25.15 14.99
CA VAL A 208 -3.73 -24.81 13.71
C VAL A 208 -4.35 -25.56 12.51
N PRO A 209 -4.61 -26.89 12.56
CA PRO A 209 -5.24 -27.59 11.44
C PRO A 209 -6.59 -26.99 11.02
N ALA A 210 -7.40 -26.54 11.99
CA ALA A 210 -8.69 -25.92 11.70
C ALA A 210 -8.55 -24.56 11.00
N ILE A 211 -7.50 -23.79 11.32
CA ILE A 211 -7.16 -22.53 10.64
C ILE A 211 -6.73 -22.84 9.20
N ALA A 212 -5.80 -23.79 9.03
CA ALA A 212 -5.29 -24.17 7.71
C ALA A 212 -6.42 -24.67 6.79
N LEU A 213 -7.29 -25.56 7.29
CA LEU A 213 -8.44 -26.05 6.51
C LEU A 213 -9.41 -24.93 6.13
N ALA A 214 -9.57 -23.90 6.99
CA ALA A 214 -10.37 -22.74 6.64
C ALA A 214 -9.69 -21.86 5.58
N ALA A 215 -8.38 -21.65 5.66
CA ALA A 215 -7.61 -20.87 4.69
C ALA A 215 -7.62 -21.52 3.29
N LEU A 216 -7.60 -22.86 3.22
CA LEU A 216 -7.67 -23.60 1.95
C LEU A 216 -9.04 -23.50 1.24
N ARG A 217 -10.08 -22.98 1.91
CA ARG A 217 -11.47 -22.93 1.40
C ARG A 217 -11.90 -21.54 0.90
N GLY A 218 -10.98 -20.60 0.66
CA GLY A 218 -11.30 -19.23 0.24
C GLY A 218 -10.38 -18.66 -0.80
#